data_AF-A0A7J5RCC7-F1
#
_entry.id   AF-A0A7J5RCC7-F1
#
_cell.length_a   1.000
_cell.length_b   1.000
_cell.length_c   1.000
_cell.angle_alpha   90.00
_cell.angle_beta   90.00
_cell.angle_gamma   90.00
#
_symmetry.space_group_name_H-M   'P 1'
#
loop_
_entity.id
_entity.type
_entity.pdbx_description
1 polymer ?
#
loop_
_entity_poly.entity_id
_entity_poly.type
_entity_poly.pdbx_seq_one_letter_code
_entity_poly.pdbx_strand_id
1 'polypeptide(L)'
;MKVKFYLFLLTMIFFVACSDDDKPVVNDAAIYKIELEASGKDYIANVHITNSDNISILDASTGDVAGQSSVDENFENRRIYVTSDKVMYISVQGVIISEVSGTLKMVVYRNGKEIYNETVSVPDLGNKTKSLYYTNINNKE
;
A
#
# COMPACT_ATOMS: atom_id res chain seq x y z
N MET A 1 -70.05 -26.86 23.86
CA MET A 1 -68.92 -26.77 24.81
C MET A 1 -68.00 -27.96 24.59
N LYS A 2 -66.88 -27.78 23.87
CA LYS A 2 -65.77 -28.74 23.79
C LYS A 2 -64.47 -27.94 23.62
N VAL A 3 -63.72 -27.85 24.71
CA VAL A 3 -62.37 -27.29 24.77
C VAL A 3 -61.43 -28.30 24.11
N LYS A 4 -60.58 -27.88 23.17
CA LYS A 4 -59.47 -28.70 22.69
C LYS A 4 -58.18 -27.89 22.59
N PHE A 5 -57.31 -28.26 23.52
CA PHE A 5 -55.86 -28.18 23.64
C PHE A 5 -55.07 -27.59 22.46
N TYR A 6 -54.24 -26.61 22.81
CA TYR A 6 -53.17 -26.00 22.01
C TYR A 6 -52.09 -27.02 21.63
N LEU A 7 -51.54 -26.89 20.41
CA LEU A 7 -50.15 -27.27 20.14
C LEU A 7 -49.56 -26.23 19.17
N PHE A 8 -48.86 -25.26 19.74
CA PHE A 8 -48.08 -24.24 19.04
C PHE A 8 -46.77 -24.89 18.61
N LEU A 9 -46.62 -25.27 17.33
CA LEU A 9 -45.36 -25.80 16.82
C LEU A 9 -44.51 -24.61 16.33
N LEU A 10 -43.72 -24.05 17.24
CA LEU A 10 -42.71 -23.05 16.96
C LEU A 10 -41.49 -23.75 16.34
N THR A 11 -41.39 -23.79 15.02
CA THR A 11 -40.17 -24.22 14.32
C THR A 11 -39.14 -23.10 14.41
N MET A 12 -38.24 -23.19 15.39
CA MET A 12 -37.02 -22.39 15.45
C MET A 12 -36.16 -22.69 14.22
N ILE A 13 -36.07 -21.74 13.30
CA ILE A 13 -35.02 -21.70 12.29
C ILE A 13 -33.73 -21.44 13.06
N PHE A 14 -32.85 -22.44 13.17
CA PHE A 14 -31.50 -22.24 13.64
C PHE A 14 -30.80 -21.30 12.66
N PHE A 15 -30.73 -20.01 12.99
CA PHE A 15 -29.70 -19.14 12.46
C PHE A 15 -28.37 -19.71 12.96
N VAL A 16 -27.68 -20.45 12.09
CA VAL A 16 -26.24 -20.64 12.26
C VAL A 16 -25.67 -19.23 12.26
N ALA A 17 -25.33 -18.73 13.44
CA ALA A 17 -24.51 -17.54 13.57
C ALA A 17 -23.21 -17.88 12.83
N CYS A 18 -23.06 -17.32 11.63
CA CYS A 18 -21.76 -17.27 11.00
C CYS A 18 -20.91 -16.44 11.97
N SER A 19 -19.97 -17.09 12.65
CA SER A 19 -19.01 -16.38 13.49
C SER A 19 -18.33 -15.34 12.61
N ASP A 20 -18.43 -14.07 12.98
CA ASP A 20 -17.78 -12.95 12.31
C ASP A 20 -16.23 -13.08 12.31
N ASP A 21 -15.71 -14.09 13.01
CA ASP A 21 -14.28 -14.37 13.20
C ASP A 21 -13.55 -14.82 11.92
N ASP A 22 -14.27 -15.23 10.86
CA ASP A 22 -13.69 -15.64 9.57
C ASP A 22 -13.88 -14.61 8.45
N LYS A 23 -14.18 -13.35 8.80
CA LYS A 23 -14.11 -12.29 7.79
C LYS A 23 -12.65 -12.13 7.36
N PRO A 24 -12.30 -12.27 6.06
CA PRO A 24 -10.99 -11.87 5.61
C PRO A 24 -10.79 -10.41 6.03
N VAL A 25 -9.60 -10.08 6.55
CA VAL A 25 -9.20 -8.69 6.76
C VAL A 25 -9.05 -8.06 5.38
N VAL A 26 -10.17 -7.61 4.81
CA VAL A 26 -10.19 -6.76 3.63
C VAL A 26 -9.78 -5.40 4.15
N ASN A 27 -8.53 -5.00 3.90
CA ASN A 27 -8.18 -3.60 4.06
C ASN A 27 -9.06 -2.80 3.10
N ASP A 28 -9.96 -1.97 3.60
CA ASP A 28 -10.80 -1.10 2.75
C ASP A 28 -9.94 -0.32 1.75
N ALA A 29 -10.44 -0.16 0.52
CA ALA A 29 -9.78 0.64 -0.50
C ALA A 29 -9.52 2.07 0.01
N ALA A 30 -8.34 2.59 -0.29
CA ALA A 30 -7.86 3.84 0.30
C ALA A 30 -7.07 4.67 -0.70
N ILE A 31 -7.00 5.99 -0.46
CA ILE A 31 -6.10 6.88 -1.19
C ILE A 31 -4.71 6.74 -0.57
N TYR A 32 -3.71 6.53 -1.41
CA TYR A 32 -2.32 6.42 -0.98
C TYR A 32 -1.52 7.65 -1.40
N LYS A 33 -0.66 8.12 -0.49
CA LYS A 33 0.40 9.08 -0.80
C LYS A 33 1.74 8.42 -0.51
N ILE A 34 2.67 8.50 -1.45
CA ILE A 34 4.03 7.95 -1.36
C ILE A 34 5.00 9.11 -1.45
N GLU A 35 5.87 9.25 -0.46
CA GLU A 35 6.96 10.23 -0.48
C GLU A 35 8.29 9.49 -0.52
N LEU A 36 9.12 9.83 -1.50
CA LEU A 36 10.46 9.29 -1.67
C LEU A 36 11.46 10.43 -1.63
N GLU A 37 12.53 10.25 -0.88
CA GLU A 37 13.63 11.19 -0.81
C GLU A 37 14.96 10.43 -0.93
N ALA A 38 15.73 10.79 -1.95
CA ALA A 38 17.04 10.26 -2.23
C ALA A 38 18.09 11.38 -2.09
N SER A 39 19.21 11.06 -1.46
CA SER A 39 20.34 11.97 -1.31
C SER A 39 21.64 11.20 -1.35
N GLY A 40 22.75 11.91 -1.54
CA GLY A 40 24.08 11.31 -1.74
C GLY A 40 24.78 11.93 -2.93
N LYS A 41 25.96 11.40 -3.24
CA LYS A 41 26.74 11.83 -4.41
C LYS A 41 26.64 10.80 -5.52
N ASP A 42 26.43 11.27 -6.76
CA ASP A 42 26.42 10.48 -8.00
C ASP A 42 25.55 9.22 -7.89
N TYR A 43 24.40 9.32 -7.21
CA TYR A 43 23.48 8.21 -7.02
C TYR A 43 22.50 8.09 -8.19
N ILE A 44 21.93 6.90 -8.36
CA ILE A 44 20.76 6.64 -9.19
C ILE A 44 19.65 6.18 -8.25
N ALA A 45 18.49 6.82 -8.30
CA ALA A 45 17.31 6.39 -7.56
C ALA A 45 16.16 6.10 -8.53
N ASN A 46 15.47 4.99 -8.30
CA ASN A 46 14.35 4.53 -9.08
C ASN A 46 13.17 4.19 -8.17
N VAL A 47 11.97 4.39 -8.69
CA VAL A 47 10.74 3.99 -8.03
C VAL A 47 9.90 3.14 -8.96
N HIS A 48 9.37 2.04 -8.41
CA HIS A 48 8.35 1.23 -9.02
C HIS A 48 7.10 1.22 -8.14
N ILE A 49 5.97 1.67 -8.67
CA ILE A 49 4.66 1.68 -8.00
C ILE A 49 3.70 0.90 -8.88
N THR A 50 2.84 0.09 -8.28
CA THR A 50 1.77 -0.63 -8.98
C THR A 50 0.52 -0.69 -8.12
N ASN A 51 -0.65 -0.48 -8.73
CA ASN A 51 -1.95 -0.77 -8.12
C ASN A 51 -2.79 -1.71 -9.00
N SER A 52 -3.67 -2.49 -8.38
CA SER A 52 -4.48 -3.50 -9.07
C SER A 52 -5.72 -2.96 -9.78
N ASP A 53 -6.12 -1.73 -9.45
CA ASP A 53 -7.46 -1.22 -9.76
C ASP A 53 -7.48 -0.28 -10.98
N ASN A 54 -6.36 -0.21 -11.71
CA ASN A 54 -6.17 0.67 -12.87
C ASN A 54 -6.42 2.16 -12.56
N ILE A 55 -6.16 2.58 -11.32
CA ILE A 55 -6.31 3.95 -10.85
C ILE A 55 -5.03 4.73 -11.11
N SER A 56 -5.16 5.88 -11.77
CA SER A 56 -4.02 6.73 -12.13
C SER A 56 -3.23 7.15 -10.89
N ILE A 57 -1.92 7.15 -11.01
CA ILE A 57 -0.97 7.65 -10.02
C ILE A 57 -0.51 9.02 -10.51
N LEU A 58 -0.68 10.02 -9.67
CA LEU A 58 -0.34 11.40 -9.96
C LEU A 58 1.00 11.75 -9.34
N ASP A 59 1.81 12.55 -10.03
CA ASP A 59 2.89 13.30 -9.39
C ASP A 59 2.27 14.48 -8.63
N ALA A 60 2.34 14.48 -7.30
CA ALA A 60 1.71 15.52 -6.49
C ALA A 60 2.39 16.89 -6.65
N SER A 61 3.60 16.93 -7.21
CA SER A 61 4.37 18.16 -7.42
C SER A 61 3.86 18.94 -8.63
N THR A 62 3.44 18.24 -9.68
CA THR A 62 2.94 18.86 -10.93
C THR A 62 1.43 18.73 -11.09
N GLY A 63 0.82 17.71 -10.47
CA GLY A 63 -0.57 17.33 -10.67
C GLY A 63 -0.79 16.45 -11.91
N ASP A 64 0.25 16.15 -12.68
CA ASP A 64 0.17 15.33 -13.88
C ASP A 64 0.05 13.84 -13.54
N VAL A 65 -0.48 13.07 -14.49
CA VAL A 65 -0.49 11.61 -14.39
C VAL A 65 0.93 11.09 -14.63
N ALA A 66 1.55 10.55 -13.58
CA ALA A 66 2.83 9.85 -13.67
C ALA A 66 2.66 8.46 -14.33
N GLY A 67 1.51 7.81 -14.11
CA GLY A 67 1.18 6.55 -14.77
C GLY A 67 -0.25 6.08 -14.50
N GLN A 68 -0.81 5.23 -15.37
CA GLN A 68 -2.23 4.82 -15.26
C GLN A 68 -2.49 3.79 -14.15
N SER A 69 -1.66 2.76 -14.03
CA SER A 69 -1.76 1.76 -12.96
C SER A 69 -0.41 1.46 -12.32
N SER A 70 0.66 1.96 -12.95
CA SER A 70 2.02 1.76 -12.54
C SER A 70 2.88 2.98 -12.86
N VAL A 71 3.90 3.21 -12.04
CA VAL A 71 4.99 4.16 -12.29
C VAL A 71 6.28 3.36 -12.23
N ASP A 72 7.17 3.57 -13.20
CA ASP A 72 8.53 3.04 -13.19
C ASP A 72 9.46 4.11 -13.78
N GLU A 73 10.12 4.88 -12.90
CA GLU A 73 10.95 6.00 -13.33
C GLU A 73 12.12 6.25 -12.38
N ASN A 74 13.15 6.91 -12.92
CA ASN A 74 14.19 7.50 -12.10
C ASN A 74 13.70 8.81 -11.51
N PHE A 75 14.14 9.11 -10.29
CA PHE A 75 13.85 10.39 -9.65
C PHE A 75 15.08 10.97 -8.99
N GLU A 76 15.08 12.30 -8.82
CA GLU A 76 16.10 13.04 -8.10
C GLU A 76 15.50 13.72 -6.88
N ASN A 77 16.31 13.86 -5.84
CA ASN A 77 15.97 14.55 -4.60
C ASN A 77 14.69 13.98 -3.99
N ARG A 78 13.55 14.67 -4.15
CA ARG A 78 12.28 14.28 -3.55
C ARG A 78 11.19 14.16 -4.60
N ARG A 79 10.40 13.10 -4.48
CA ARG A 79 9.24 12.82 -5.32
C ARG A 79 8.04 12.44 -4.47
N ILE A 80 6.85 12.89 -4.85
CA ILE A 80 5.61 12.56 -4.17
C ILE A 80 4.61 12.03 -5.19
N TYR A 81 4.04 10.87 -4.88
CA TYR A 81 2.97 10.27 -5.68
C TYR A 81 1.69 10.17 -4.88
N VAL A 82 0.55 10.32 -5.55
CA VAL A 82 -0.78 10.14 -4.95
C VAL A 82 -1.68 9.34 -5.89
N THR A 83 -2.43 8.37 -5.37
CA THR A 83 -3.45 7.71 -6.18
C THR A 83 -4.63 8.66 -6.42
N SER A 84 -5.08 8.77 -7.67
CA SER A 84 -6.18 9.67 -8.05
C SER A 84 -7.53 9.30 -7.42
N ASP A 85 -7.71 8.03 -7.03
CA ASP A 85 -8.85 7.52 -6.27
C ASP A 85 -8.39 6.41 -5.31
N LYS A 86 -9.34 5.78 -4.62
CA LYS A 86 -9.13 4.67 -3.70
C LYS A 86 -8.66 3.42 -4.45
N VAL A 87 -7.58 2.82 -3.95
CA VAL A 87 -7.06 1.53 -4.41
C VAL A 87 -7.16 0.49 -3.30
N MET A 88 -7.53 -0.73 -3.67
CA MET A 88 -7.60 -1.91 -2.84
C MET A 88 -6.20 -2.50 -2.60
N TYR A 89 -5.38 -2.61 -3.65
CA TYR A 89 -4.02 -3.14 -3.53
C TYR A 89 -2.99 -2.22 -4.16
N ILE A 90 -1.88 -2.02 -3.44
CA ILE A 90 -0.75 -1.22 -3.90
C ILE A 90 0.57 -1.83 -3.43
N SER A 91 1.55 -1.80 -4.31
CA SER A 91 2.94 -2.16 -4.06
C SER A 91 3.83 -0.97 -4.44
N VAL A 92 4.84 -0.71 -3.62
CA VAL A 92 5.78 0.39 -3.78
C VAL A 92 7.18 -0.15 -3.51
N GLN A 93 8.07 0.07 -4.46
CA GLN A 93 9.50 -0.21 -4.32
C GLN A 93 10.28 1.06 -4.62
N GLY A 94 11.13 1.47 -3.69
CA GLY A 94 12.18 2.45 -3.95
C GLY A 94 13.53 1.76 -4.00
N VAL A 95 14.37 2.11 -4.95
CA VAL A 95 15.73 1.58 -5.10
C VAL A 95 16.72 2.74 -5.20
N ILE A 96 17.85 2.62 -4.52
CA ILE A 96 18.99 3.54 -4.65
C ILE A 96 20.26 2.75 -4.92
N ILE A 97 21.05 3.25 -5.86
CA ILE A 97 22.37 2.75 -6.24
C ILE A 97 23.36 3.92 -6.07
N SER A 98 24.45 3.71 -5.34
CA SER A 98 25.52 4.73 -5.21
C SER A 98 26.87 4.07 -4.98
N GLU A 99 27.92 4.59 -5.62
CA GLU A 99 29.29 4.08 -5.48
C GLU A 99 29.98 4.54 -4.18
N VAL A 100 29.62 5.72 -3.67
CA VAL A 100 30.20 6.30 -2.46
C VAL A 100 29.22 6.14 -1.31
N SER A 101 28.24 7.05 -1.23
CA SER A 101 27.21 7.03 -0.21
C SER A 101 25.93 7.62 -0.77
N GLY A 102 24.81 7.05 -0.31
CA GLY A 102 23.49 7.56 -0.60
C GLY A 102 22.48 7.08 0.43
N THR A 103 21.39 7.81 0.54
CA THR A 103 20.28 7.52 1.44
C THR A 103 19.00 7.54 0.64
N LEU A 104 18.14 6.56 0.89
CA LEU A 104 16.78 6.52 0.38
C LEU A 104 15.83 6.44 1.56
N LYS A 105 14.91 7.39 1.64
CA LYS A 105 13.79 7.40 2.56
C LYS A 105 12.50 7.18 1.78
N MET A 106 11.61 6.36 2.32
CA MET A 106 10.28 6.14 1.79
C MET A 106 9.25 6.25 2.90
N VAL A 107 8.22 7.07 2.68
CA VAL A 107 7.08 7.22 3.58
C VAL A 107 5.81 6.94 2.81
N VAL A 108 4.95 6.06 3.34
CA VAL A 108 3.65 5.74 2.73
C VAL A 108 2.54 6.13 3.70
N TYR A 109 1.56 6.84 3.16
CA TYR A 109 0.35 7.24 3.87
C TYR A 109 -0.86 6.55 3.26
N ARG A 110 -1.77 6.08 4.11
CA ARG A 110 -3.09 5.55 3.75
C ARG A 110 -4.16 6.45 4.33
N ASN A 111 -4.99 7.05 3.48
CA ASN A 111 -6.01 8.03 3.86
C ASN A 111 -5.45 9.14 4.78
N GLY A 112 -4.26 9.64 4.47
CA GLY A 112 -3.57 10.69 5.23
C GLY A 112 -2.85 10.22 6.51
N LYS A 113 -3.02 8.96 6.94
CA LYS A 113 -2.29 8.38 8.08
C LYS A 113 -1.01 7.71 7.60
N GLU A 114 0.11 8.02 8.24
CA GLU A 114 1.39 7.33 8.00
C GLU A 114 1.29 5.85 8.41
N ILE A 115 1.73 4.96 7.53
CA ILE A 115 1.68 3.50 7.74
C ILE A 115 3.00 2.80 7.42
N TYR A 116 3.95 3.50 6.80
CA TYR A 116 5.30 3.02 6.51
C TYR A 116 6.24 4.23 6.51
N ASN A 117 7.39 4.11 7.15
CA ASN A 117 8.39 5.17 7.22
C ASN A 117 9.75 4.53 7.49
N GLU A 118 10.49 4.27 6.42
CA GLU A 118 11.77 3.60 6.51
C GLU A 118 12.85 4.38 5.77
N THR A 119 14.09 4.18 6.18
CA THR A 119 15.26 4.80 5.56
C THR A 119 16.37 3.77 5.47
N VAL A 120 16.97 3.65 4.28
CA VAL A 120 18.16 2.83 4.04
C VAL A 120 19.31 3.70 3.57
N SER A 121 20.52 3.29 3.93
CA SER A 121 21.75 3.94 3.46
C SER A 121 22.63 2.94 2.71
N VAL A 122 23.16 3.38 1.59
CA VAL A 122 24.20 2.69 0.82
C VAL A 122 25.55 2.95 1.50
N PRO A 123 26.27 1.92 1.95
CA PRO A 123 27.56 2.09 2.61
C PRO A 123 28.71 2.32 1.61
N ASP A 124 29.79 2.94 2.11
CA ASP A 124 31.04 3.15 1.37
C ASP A 124 31.69 1.86 0.86
N LEU A 125 31.46 0.73 1.54
CA LEU A 125 31.97 -0.59 1.16
C LEU A 125 30.85 -1.64 1.24
N GLY A 126 30.83 -2.58 0.29
CA GLY A 126 29.84 -3.66 0.23
C GLY A 126 28.75 -3.41 -0.83
N ASN A 127 27.52 -3.84 -0.55
CA ASN A 127 26.42 -3.76 -1.51
C ASN A 127 26.04 -2.30 -1.81
N LYS A 128 26.21 -1.91 -3.07
CA LYS A 128 25.97 -0.56 -3.60
C LYS A 128 24.52 -0.27 -3.95
N THR A 129 23.66 -1.28 -3.83
CA THR A 129 22.23 -1.16 -4.06
C THR A 129 21.47 -1.41 -2.77
N LYS A 130 20.53 -0.51 -2.45
CA LYS A 130 19.57 -0.68 -1.36
C LYS A 130 18.17 -0.44 -1.87
N SER A 131 17.21 -1.09 -1.23
CA SER A 131 15.81 -0.94 -1.58
C SER A 131 14.93 -0.86 -0.34
N LEU A 132 13.80 -0.19 -0.50
CA LEU A 132 12.68 -0.19 0.41
C LEU A 132 11.48 -0.76 -0.32
N TYR A 133 10.67 -1.53 0.39
CA TYR A 133 9.49 -2.17 -0.17
C TYR A 133 8.32 -2.04 0.79
N TYR A 134 7.17 -1.65 0.24
CA TYR A 134 5.89 -1.63 0.93
C TYR A 134 4.84 -2.30 0.04
N THR A 135 4.01 -3.14 0.64
CA THR A 135 2.78 -3.65 0.02
C THR A 135 1.70 -3.76 1.06
N ASN A 136 0.45 -3.52 0.67
CA ASN A 136 -0.72 -3.79 1.51
C ASN A 136 -1.34 -5.17 1.23
N ILE A 137 -0.74 -5.94 0.31
CA ILE A 137 -1.08 -7.32 0.06
C ILE A 137 -0.47 -8.13 1.21
N ASN A 138 -1.31 -8.65 2.09
CA ASN A 138 -0.86 -9.55 3.14
C ASN A 138 -0.20 -10.78 2.48
N ASN A 139 1.12 -10.88 2.52
CA ASN A 139 1.75 -12.18 2.56
C ASN A 139 1.44 -12.73 3.94
N LYS A 140 0.35 -13.49 4.08
CA LYS A 140 0.24 -14.43 5.19
C LYS A 140 1.47 -15.34 5.06
N GLU A 141 2.42 -15.20 5.98
CA GLU A 141 3.43 -16.23 6.24
C GLU A 141 2.76 -17.57 6.54
#